data_AF-A0A0A2AF22-F1
#
_entry.id   AF-A0A0A2AF22-F1
#
_cell.length_a   1.000
_cell.length_b   1.000
_cell.length_c   1.000
_cell.angle_alpha   90.00
_cell.angle_beta   90.00
_cell.angle_gamma   90.00
#
_symmetry.space_group_name_H-M   'P 1'
#
loop_
_entity.id
_entity.type
_entity.pdbx_description
1 polymer ?
#
loop_
_entity_poly.entity_id
_entity_poly.type
_entity_poly.pdbx_seq_one_letter_code
_entity_poly.pdbx_strand_id
1 'polypeptide(L)'
;MKSVNSWNLTNYKLHQLFKDNNEFISIKVRGNTWEPITRWLRLDSRIFRETTSKARITLCDIESLAEIYNYRSIRWKAKKLTPIPTKIIPQSIKNIFRKIPIIKQLAYELEIVFYKYSENISEHLISIVIPARNEAGNKELLINALNKFKSIPNKLEIIFVEGNSNDNTYDILKELKENFSNFFKIYLLKQTSKGKKNAVVEGFNISSGETLAIIDSDFTVDIDDSIAAIMESTKNKNILINCARTTFPMEKDAMRWANYIGNRLFAVFLSILINKPVSDSLCGTKVFSRKFFKLMKKNGSWDSKSDPFGDFTIIFEAANNNIKILNYPVRYYARKSGAPNISRWVDGLKLLKVCWNYMISDI
;
A
#
# COMPACT_ATOMS: atom_id res chain seq x y z
N MET A 1 17.75 -7.42 0.01
CA MET A 1 17.67 -8.68 -0.76
C MET A 1 18.48 -8.51 -2.05
N LYS A 2 19.38 -9.45 -2.38
CA LYS A 2 20.13 -9.42 -3.66
C LYS A 2 19.29 -10.11 -4.74
N SER A 3 19.31 -9.56 -5.95
CA SER A 3 18.55 -10.10 -7.09
C SER A 3 19.40 -11.04 -7.90
N VAL A 4 18.84 -12.18 -8.29
CA VAL A 4 19.52 -13.21 -9.09
C VAL A 4 19.24 -12.98 -10.57
N ASN A 5 20.27 -13.05 -11.41
CA ASN A 5 20.13 -12.93 -12.85
C ASN A 5 19.67 -14.26 -13.45
N SER A 6 18.48 -14.31 -14.03
CA SER A 6 17.92 -15.52 -14.65
C SER A 6 18.83 -16.14 -15.71
N TRP A 7 19.48 -15.32 -16.54
CA TRP A 7 20.38 -15.77 -17.60
C TRP A 7 21.71 -16.39 -17.12
N ASN A 8 21.99 -16.36 -15.81
CA ASN A 8 23.15 -17.05 -15.21
C ASN A 8 22.76 -18.37 -14.51
N LEU A 9 21.49 -18.77 -14.57
CA LEU A 9 20.97 -19.95 -13.91
C LEU A 9 20.81 -21.11 -14.88
N THR A 10 21.15 -22.31 -14.41
CA THR A 10 20.70 -23.56 -15.05
C THR A 10 19.24 -23.82 -14.66
N ASN A 11 18.53 -24.66 -15.43
CA ASN A 11 17.16 -25.03 -15.11
C ASN A 11 17.01 -25.59 -13.68
N TYR A 12 17.93 -26.45 -13.25
CA TYR A 12 17.97 -26.97 -11.89
C TYR A 12 18.11 -25.87 -10.83
N LYS A 13 19.06 -24.95 -11.00
CA LYS A 13 19.28 -23.84 -10.05
C LYS A 13 18.08 -22.90 -10.00
N LEU A 14 17.41 -22.67 -11.12
CA LEU A 14 16.21 -21.85 -11.18
C LEU A 14 15.08 -22.46 -10.34
N HIS A 15 14.82 -23.76 -10.49
CA HIS A 15 13.80 -24.46 -9.68
C HIS A 15 14.19 -24.49 -8.20
N GLN A 16 15.47 -24.68 -7.87
CA GLN A 16 15.93 -24.69 -6.47
C GLN A 16 15.65 -23.37 -5.75
N LEU A 17 15.80 -22.21 -6.42
CA LEU A 17 15.49 -20.91 -5.80
C LEU A 17 14.06 -20.83 -5.22
N PHE A 18 13.10 -21.47 -5.87
CA PHE A 18 11.70 -21.50 -5.42
C PHE A 18 11.43 -22.63 -4.41
N LYS A 19 12.22 -23.72 -4.44
CA LYS A 19 12.11 -24.85 -3.50
C LYS A 19 12.69 -24.53 -2.12
N ASP A 20 13.70 -23.66 -2.04
CA ASP A 20 14.35 -23.24 -0.78
C ASP A 20 13.40 -22.50 0.19
N ASN A 21 12.14 -22.28 -0.19
CA ASN A 21 11.06 -21.73 0.63
C ASN A 21 11.38 -20.38 1.29
N ASN A 22 12.20 -19.57 0.62
CA ASN A 22 12.50 -18.20 1.03
C ASN A 22 11.23 -17.33 1.06
N GLU A 23 11.06 -16.50 2.09
CA GLU A 23 9.91 -15.58 2.21
C GLU A 23 9.79 -14.65 0.98
N PHE A 24 10.93 -14.20 0.46
CA PHE A 24 11.03 -13.34 -0.71
C PHE A 24 12.09 -13.83 -1.70
N ILE A 25 11.81 -13.65 -2.99
CA ILE A 25 12.75 -13.94 -4.08
C ILE A 25 12.77 -12.74 -5.02
N SER A 26 13.97 -12.30 -5.43
CA SER A 26 14.13 -11.26 -6.45
C SER A 26 14.89 -11.81 -7.65
N ILE A 27 14.30 -11.73 -8.84
CA ILE A 27 14.87 -12.24 -10.09
C ILE A 27 14.92 -11.12 -11.12
N LYS A 28 16.07 -11.01 -11.80
CA LYS A 28 16.21 -10.17 -12.99
C LYS A 28 16.01 -11.01 -14.24
N VAL A 29 15.16 -10.52 -15.13
CA VAL A 29 14.84 -11.12 -16.44
C VAL A 29 15.16 -10.14 -17.55
N ARG A 30 15.47 -10.64 -18.74
CA ARG A 30 15.64 -9.80 -19.93
C ARG A 30 14.27 -9.50 -20.53
N GLY A 31 14.07 -8.26 -20.97
CA GLY A 31 12.83 -7.86 -21.65
C GLY A 31 12.74 -8.43 -23.06
N ASN A 32 11.51 -8.53 -23.56
CA ASN A 32 11.23 -9.15 -24.86
C ASN A 32 11.51 -8.23 -26.07
N THR A 33 11.56 -6.93 -25.85
CA THR A 33 11.48 -5.90 -26.92
C THR A 33 12.78 -5.67 -27.68
N TRP A 34 13.94 -5.77 -26.99
CA TRP A 34 15.24 -5.50 -27.61
C TRP A 34 15.79 -6.69 -28.41
N GLU A 35 15.19 -7.86 -28.31
CA GLU A 35 15.73 -9.06 -28.95
C GLU A 35 15.69 -9.01 -30.48
N PRO A 36 14.55 -8.73 -31.16
CA PRO A 36 14.52 -8.67 -32.62
C PRO A 36 15.52 -7.64 -33.14
N ILE A 37 15.62 -6.50 -32.46
CA ILE A 37 16.55 -5.40 -32.80
C ILE A 37 18.01 -5.86 -32.67
N THR A 38 18.35 -6.51 -31.56
CA THR A 38 19.74 -6.95 -31.30
C THR A 38 20.17 -8.09 -32.22
N ARG A 39 19.26 -9.00 -32.57
CA ARG A 39 19.51 -10.11 -33.52
C ARG A 39 19.54 -9.61 -34.97
N TRP A 40 18.61 -8.75 -35.36
CA TRP A 40 18.50 -8.23 -36.73
C TRP A 40 19.66 -7.31 -37.10
N LEU A 41 20.07 -6.42 -36.19
CA LEU A 41 21.17 -5.49 -36.45
C LEU A 41 22.55 -6.17 -36.49
N ARG A 42 22.64 -7.50 -36.27
CA ARG A 42 23.91 -8.24 -36.15
C ARG A 42 24.96 -7.46 -35.35
N LEU A 43 24.55 -6.78 -34.28
CA LEU A 43 25.45 -6.04 -33.35
C LEU A 43 26.31 -7.02 -32.51
N ASP A 44 26.52 -8.21 -33.06
CA ASP A 44 26.90 -9.46 -32.45
C ASP A 44 28.42 -9.65 -32.34
N SER A 45 29.24 -8.64 -32.70
CA SER A 45 30.69 -8.82 -32.61
C SER A 45 31.31 -8.28 -31.31
N ARG A 46 30.69 -7.30 -30.61
CA ARG A 46 31.29 -6.71 -29.39
C ARG A 46 30.33 -6.35 -28.25
N ILE A 47 29.10 -5.92 -28.54
CA ILE A 47 28.19 -5.38 -27.49
C ILE A 47 27.18 -6.43 -27.00
N PHE A 48 26.79 -7.40 -27.84
CA PHE A 48 25.68 -8.32 -27.55
C PHE A 48 26.05 -9.81 -27.50
N ARG A 49 27.34 -10.17 -27.59
CA ARG A 49 27.83 -11.56 -27.60
C ARG A 49 27.46 -12.38 -26.35
N GLU A 50 27.19 -11.70 -25.22
CA GLU A 50 26.67 -12.32 -23.99
C GLU A 50 25.18 -12.67 -24.04
N THR A 51 24.46 -12.24 -25.08
CA THR A 51 23.00 -12.40 -25.15
C THR A 51 22.56 -13.68 -25.83
N THR A 52 23.29 -14.10 -26.86
CA THR A 52 23.00 -15.28 -27.71
C THR A 52 23.45 -16.61 -27.09
N SER A 53 24.40 -16.59 -26.14
CA SER A 53 24.99 -17.78 -25.50
C SER A 53 24.38 -18.17 -24.16
N LYS A 54 23.37 -17.43 -23.67
CA LYS A 54 22.75 -17.65 -22.35
C LYS A 54 21.28 -18.00 -22.46
N ALA A 55 20.78 -18.76 -21.47
CA ALA A 55 19.37 -19.11 -21.38
C ALA A 55 18.49 -17.86 -21.37
N ARG A 56 17.44 -17.88 -22.19
CA ARG A 56 16.43 -16.84 -22.24
C ARG A 56 15.22 -17.29 -21.44
N ILE A 57 15.06 -16.70 -20.26
CA ILE A 57 13.89 -16.91 -19.44
C ILE A 57 13.16 -15.57 -19.38
N THR A 58 11.93 -15.56 -19.88
CA THR A 58 11.11 -14.35 -19.96
C THR A 58 10.42 -14.05 -18.63
N LEU A 59 9.79 -12.88 -18.52
CA LEU A 59 8.97 -12.54 -17.36
C LEU A 59 7.82 -13.55 -17.18
N CYS A 60 7.15 -13.93 -18.28
CA CYS A 60 6.04 -14.87 -18.26
C CYS A 60 6.46 -16.26 -17.76
N ASP A 61 7.64 -16.74 -18.17
CA ASP A 61 8.18 -18.03 -17.73
C ASP A 61 8.46 -18.02 -16.21
N ILE A 62 9.07 -16.95 -15.70
CA ILE A 62 9.35 -16.80 -14.26
C ILE A 62 8.07 -16.63 -13.45
N GLU A 63 7.09 -15.88 -13.93
CA GLU A 63 5.79 -15.73 -13.24
C GLU A 63 5.03 -17.04 -13.17
N SER A 64 5.00 -17.80 -14.26
CA SER A 64 4.39 -19.14 -14.30
C SER A 64 5.10 -20.10 -13.35
N LEU A 65 6.43 -20.07 -13.32
CA LEU A 65 7.22 -20.89 -12.41
C LEU A 65 6.99 -20.50 -10.94
N ALA A 66 6.92 -19.20 -10.65
CA ALA A 66 6.61 -18.70 -9.32
C ALA A 66 5.23 -19.20 -8.85
N GLU A 67 4.23 -19.15 -9.72
CA GLU A 67 2.87 -19.62 -9.42
C GLU A 67 2.84 -21.11 -9.07
N ILE A 68 3.55 -21.96 -9.82
CA ILE A 68 3.70 -23.40 -9.52
C ILE A 68 4.20 -23.64 -8.10
N TYR A 69 5.09 -22.78 -7.58
CA TYR A 69 5.64 -22.88 -6.24
C TYR A 69 4.93 -22.01 -5.20
N ASN A 70 3.70 -21.56 -5.45
CA ASN A 70 2.92 -20.69 -4.55
C ASN A 70 3.61 -19.36 -4.21
N TYR A 71 4.35 -18.79 -5.16
CA TYR A 71 4.87 -17.43 -5.07
C TYR A 71 3.96 -16.48 -5.83
N ARG A 72 3.68 -15.32 -5.23
CA ARG A 72 2.92 -14.25 -5.87
C ARG A 72 3.83 -13.08 -6.20
N SER A 73 3.69 -12.51 -7.39
CA SER A 73 4.46 -11.33 -7.79
C SER A 73 4.01 -10.11 -6.98
N ILE A 74 4.95 -9.32 -6.49
CA ILE A 74 4.65 -8.06 -5.78
C ILE A 74 4.52 -6.95 -6.80
N ARG A 75 5.64 -6.67 -7.48
CA ARG A 75 5.77 -5.72 -8.57
C ARG A 75 6.98 -6.06 -9.42
N TRP A 76 6.99 -5.50 -10.62
CA TRP A 76 8.10 -5.56 -11.56
C TRP A 76 8.63 -4.15 -11.83
N LYS A 77 9.95 -4.01 -11.91
CA LYS A 77 10.65 -2.74 -12.09
C LYS A 77 11.55 -2.83 -13.32
N ALA A 78 11.54 -1.82 -14.18
CA ALA A 78 12.62 -1.67 -15.15
C ALA A 78 13.91 -1.35 -14.40
N LYS A 79 15.00 -2.09 -14.64
CA LYS A 79 16.35 -1.79 -14.14
C LYS A 79 17.20 -1.10 -15.19
N LYS A 80 17.13 -1.59 -16.42
CA LYS A 80 17.87 -1.07 -17.56
C LYS A 80 16.92 -0.92 -18.72
N LEU A 81 16.78 0.31 -19.24
CA LEU A 81 15.87 0.59 -20.36
C LEU A 81 16.47 0.15 -21.69
N THR A 82 17.74 0.47 -21.90
CA THR A 82 18.46 0.16 -23.14
C THR A 82 19.73 -0.60 -22.82
N PRO A 83 20.19 -1.51 -23.68
CA PRO A 83 21.45 -2.23 -23.49
C PRO A 83 22.68 -1.31 -23.54
N ILE A 84 22.58 -0.18 -24.24
CA ILE A 84 23.65 0.79 -24.49
C ILE A 84 23.97 1.60 -23.21
N PRO A 85 25.25 1.86 -22.89
CA PRO A 85 25.61 2.72 -21.76
C PRO A 85 25.09 4.14 -21.92
N THR A 86 24.25 4.58 -20.99
CA THR A 86 23.65 5.94 -20.98
C THR A 86 24.33 6.84 -19.95
N LYS A 87 25.68 6.88 -19.92
CA LYS A 87 26.44 7.63 -18.89
C LYS A 87 26.12 9.13 -18.85
N ILE A 88 25.77 9.72 -20.00
CA ILE A 88 25.48 11.15 -20.16
C ILE A 88 24.11 11.53 -19.57
N ILE A 89 23.17 10.58 -19.47
CA ILE A 89 21.81 10.87 -18.98
C ILE A 89 21.83 10.88 -17.43
N PRO A 90 21.36 11.98 -16.79
CA PRO A 90 21.21 12.06 -15.35
C PRO A 90 20.39 10.92 -14.76
N GLN A 91 20.73 10.49 -13.53
CA GLN A 91 20.04 9.38 -12.87
C GLN A 91 18.55 9.67 -12.61
N SER A 92 18.21 10.92 -12.28
CA SER A 92 16.82 11.37 -12.10
C SER A 92 15.99 11.16 -13.37
N ILE A 93 16.53 11.54 -14.53
CA ILE A 93 15.87 11.35 -15.83
C ILE A 93 15.71 9.86 -16.15
N LYS A 94 16.72 9.03 -15.88
CA LYS A 94 16.60 7.57 -16.02
C LYS A 94 15.50 7.00 -15.13
N ASN A 95 15.41 7.45 -13.89
CA ASN A 95 14.40 6.98 -12.94
C ASN A 95 12.98 7.36 -13.38
N ILE A 96 12.79 8.56 -13.94
CA ILE A 96 11.53 8.99 -14.55
C ILE A 96 11.15 8.05 -15.69
N PHE A 97 12.03 7.86 -16.67
CA PHE A 97 11.75 7.01 -17.83
C PHE A 97 11.45 5.55 -17.46
N ARG A 98 12.09 5.02 -16.41
CA ARG A 98 11.86 3.65 -15.92
C ARG A 98 10.46 3.43 -15.33
N LYS A 99 9.73 4.48 -14.98
CA LYS A 99 8.37 4.42 -14.40
C LYS A 99 7.27 4.60 -15.45
N ILE A 100 7.56 5.31 -16.54
CA ILE A 100 6.58 5.58 -17.59
C ILE A 100 6.09 4.25 -18.20
N PRO A 101 4.78 3.94 -18.18
CA PRO A 101 4.26 2.61 -18.53
C PRO A 101 4.72 2.07 -19.88
N ILE A 102 4.65 2.90 -20.94
CA ILE A 102 5.05 2.51 -22.30
C ILE A 102 6.55 2.24 -22.38
N ILE A 103 7.37 3.14 -21.82
CA ILE A 103 8.83 3.05 -21.86
C ILE A 103 9.32 1.86 -21.01
N LYS A 104 8.66 1.60 -19.88
CA LYS A 104 8.96 0.47 -19.00
C LYS A 104 8.76 -0.87 -19.71
N GLN A 105 7.72 -1.02 -20.54
CA GLN A 105 7.51 -2.24 -21.33
C GLN A 105 8.65 -2.50 -22.31
N LEU A 106 9.35 -1.45 -22.72
CA LEU A 106 10.54 -1.54 -23.58
C LEU A 106 11.83 -1.84 -22.82
N ALA A 107 11.79 -2.10 -21.51
CA ALA A 107 13.02 -2.26 -20.74
C ALA A 107 13.83 -3.50 -21.14
N TYR A 108 15.14 -3.32 -21.31
CA TYR A 108 16.10 -4.39 -21.56
C TYR A 108 16.26 -5.35 -20.37
N GLU A 109 16.25 -4.84 -19.13
CA GLU A 109 16.27 -5.66 -17.91
C GLU A 109 15.13 -5.26 -16.98
N LEU A 110 14.38 -6.26 -16.54
CA LEU A 110 13.31 -6.14 -15.56
C LEU A 110 13.71 -6.89 -14.29
N GLU A 111 13.40 -6.34 -13.13
CA GLU A 111 13.48 -7.02 -11.84
C GLU A 111 12.07 -7.28 -11.34
N ILE A 112 11.79 -8.53 -10.97
CA ILE A 112 10.53 -8.92 -10.34
C ILE A 112 10.82 -9.44 -8.94
N VAL A 113 10.00 -9.00 -7.99
CA VAL A 113 10.04 -9.47 -6.60
C VAL A 113 8.81 -10.34 -6.36
N PHE A 114 9.06 -11.54 -5.86
CA PHE A 114 8.05 -12.48 -5.41
C PHE A 114 8.05 -12.59 -3.90
N TYR A 115 6.89 -12.91 -3.34
CA TYR A 115 6.79 -13.38 -1.96
C TYR A 115 6.14 -14.75 -1.94
N LYS A 116 6.55 -15.59 -0.99
CA LYS A 116 5.90 -16.86 -0.75
C LYS A 116 4.52 -16.59 -0.18
N TYR A 117 3.48 -16.99 -0.90
CA TYR A 117 2.13 -16.91 -0.39
C TYR A 117 1.87 -18.07 0.57
N SER A 118 1.47 -17.72 1.78
CA SER A 118 0.90 -18.62 2.76
C SER A 118 -0.25 -17.90 3.45
N GLU A 119 -1.32 -18.63 3.73
CA GLU A 119 -2.41 -18.18 4.57
C GLU A 119 -2.14 -18.67 5.98
N ASN A 120 -1.99 -17.73 6.91
CA ASN A 120 -1.92 -18.05 8.32
C ASN A 120 -3.28 -17.76 8.94
N ILE A 121 -4.06 -18.81 9.15
CA ILE A 121 -5.31 -18.74 9.90
C ILE A 121 -4.95 -18.91 11.37
N SER A 122 -4.39 -17.87 11.98
CA SER A 122 -4.09 -17.86 13.42
C SER A 122 -4.90 -16.79 14.10
N GLU A 123 -5.61 -17.14 15.17
CA GLU A 123 -6.22 -16.16 16.06
C GLU A 123 -5.12 -15.26 16.65
N HIS A 124 -5.24 -13.97 16.37
CA HIS A 124 -4.36 -12.95 16.92
C HIS A 124 -5.14 -11.68 17.20
N LEU A 125 -4.60 -10.86 18.09
CA LEU A 125 -5.20 -9.58 18.47
C LEU A 125 -5.15 -8.60 17.29
N ILE A 126 -6.26 -7.92 17.04
CA ILE A 126 -6.38 -6.86 16.04
C ILE A 126 -6.51 -5.52 16.75
N SER A 127 -5.72 -4.54 16.34
CA SER A 127 -5.80 -3.16 16.82
C SER A 127 -6.57 -2.31 15.83
N ILE A 128 -7.72 -1.78 16.24
CA ILE A 128 -8.50 -0.85 15.43
C ILE A 128 -8.30 0.56 15.99
N VAL A 129 -7.63 1.43 15.24
CA VAL A 129 -7.47 2.84 15.59
C VAL A 129 -8.54 3.66 14.88
N ILE A 130 -9.29 4.43 15.67
CA ILE A 130 -10.36 5.31 15.20
C ILE A 130 -9.99 6.75 15.61
N PRO A 131 -9.35 7.54 14.73
CA PRO A 131 -9.13 8.96 14.97
C PRO A 131 -10.46 9.71 14.83
N ALA A 132 -10.78 10.58 15.77
CA ALA A 132 -12.05 11.31 15.80
C ALA A 132 -11.84 12.78 16.18
N ARG A 133 -12.35 13.71 15.37
CA ARG A 133 -12.28 15.17 15.62
C ARG A 133 -13.53 15.87 15.11
N ASN A 134 -14.33 16.45 16.01
CA ASN A 134 -15.62 17.06 15.72
C ASN A 134 -16.64 16.06 15.12
N GLU A 135 -16.77 14.91 15.77
CA GLU A 135 -17.50 13.73 15.30
C GLU A 135 -18.64 13.37 16.27
N ALA A 136 -19.08 14.31 17.11
CA ALA A 136 -20.13 14.05 18.11
C ALA A 136 -21.45 13.58 17.47
N GLY A 137 -21.79 14.11 16.29
CA GLY A 137 -22.99 13.70 15.55
C GLY A 137 -22.96 12.27 14.99
N ASN A 138 -21.83 11.56 15.12
CA ASN A 138 -21.65 10.19 14.62
C ASN A 138 -21.74 9.12 15.72
N LYS A 139 -22.25 9.46 16.92
CA LYS A 139 -22.44 8.54 18.05
C LYS A 139 -23.15 7.23 17.66
N GLU A 140 -24.30 7.31 16.99
CA GLU A 140 -25.07 6.13 16.59
C GLU A 140 -24.32 5.24 15.58
N LEU A 141 -23.53 5.87 14.67
CA LEU A 141 -22.68 5.13 13.74
C LEU A 141 -21.57 4.37 14.48
N LEU A 142 -20.95 5.01 15.47
CA LEU A 142 -19.95 4.37 16.33
C LEU A 142 -20.54 3.19 17.10
N ILE A 143 -21.74 3.35 17.70
CA ILE A 143 -22.43 2.26 18.42
C ILE A 143 -22.70 1.08 17.47
N ASN A 144 -23.24 1.35 16.28
CA ASN A 144 -23.49 0.33 15.27
C ASN A 144 -22.19 -0.39 14.85
N ALA A 145 -21.11 0.35 14.63
CA ALA A 145 -19.81 -0.23 14.29
C ALA A 145 -19.25 -1.11 15.39
N LEU A 146 -19.29 -0.67 16.65
CA LEU A 146 -18.86 -1.45 17.81
C LEU A 146 -19.69 -2.73 17.96
N ASN A 147 -21.00 -2.67 17.71
CA ASN A 147 -21.84 -3.86 17.72
C ASN A 147 -21.46 -4.85 16.61
N LYS A 148 -21.17 -4.36 15.41
CA LYS A 148 -20.72 -5.22 14.30
C LYS A 148 -19.35 -5.82 14.53
N PHE A 149 -18.43 -5.10 15.18
CA PHE A 149 -17.12 -5.64 15.57
C PHE A 149 -17.21 -6.86 16.48
N LYS A 150 -18.31 -7.05 17.22
CA LYS A 150 -18.53 -8.26 18.05
C LYS A 150 -18.60 -9.54 17.22
N SER A 151 -18.87 -9.43 15.91
CA SER A 151 -18.90 -10.57 14.99
C SER A 151 -17.50 -11.00 14.49
N ILE A 152 -16.46 -10.19 14.75
CA ILE A 152 -15.09 -10.56 14.37
C ILE A 152 -14.62 -11.69 15.31
N PRO A 153 -14.19 -12.85 14.79
CA PRO A 153 -13.76 -13.97 15.63
C PRO A 153 -12.47 -13.69 16.40
N ASN A 154 -11.62 -12.82 15.88
CA ASN A 154 -10.37 -12.41 16.52
C ASN A 154 -10.63 -11.49 17.73
N LYS A 155 -9.77 -11.60 18.76
CA LYS A 155 -9.73 -10.61 19.84
C LYS A 155 -9.45 -9.21 19.27
N LEU A 156 -10.17 -8.22 19.78
CA LEU A 156 -10.01 -6.83 19.37
C LEU A 156 -9.56 -5.95 20.53
N GLU A 157 -8.72 -4.98 20.21
CA GLU A 157 -8.56 -3.77 20.99
C GLU A 157 -8.93 -2.57 20.11
N ILE A 158 -9.60 -1.59 20.70
CA ILE A 158 -10.10 -0.42 20.02
C ILE A 158 -9.44 0.80 20.64
N ILE A 159 -8.86 1.64 19.81
CA ILE A 159 -8.13 2.81 20.24
C ILE A 159 -8.79 4.03 19.65
N PHE A 160 -9.58 4.71 20.46
CA PHE A 160 -10.10 6.04 20.13
C PHE A 160 -9.01 7.07 20.36
N VAL A 161 -8.76 7.90 19.36
CA VAL A 161 -7.81 9.02 19.46
C VAL A 161 -8.54 10.30 19.15
N GLU A 162 -8.87 11.04 20.21
CA GLU A 162 -9.63 12.28 20.16
C GLU A 162 -8.73 13.44 19.73
N GLY A 163 -9.09 14.11 18.65
CA GLY A 163 -8.25 15.06 17.93
C GLY A 163 -8.42 16.52 18.31
N ASN A 164 -8.58 16.84 19.60
CA ASN A 164 -8.80 18.21 20.11
C ASN A 164 -10.02 18.89 19.46
N SER A 165 -11.18 18.30 19.68
CA SER A 165 -12.49 18.70 19.17
C SER A 165 -13.03 19.93 19.90
N ASN A 166 -13.90 20.67 19.22
CA ASN A 166 -14.64 21.81 19.77
C ASN A 166 -16.10 21.45 20.12
N ASP A 167 -16.45 20.17 20.01
CA ASP A 167 -17.77 19.61 20.34
C ASP A 167 -17.63 18.50 21.40
N ASN A 168 -18.74 17.83 21.73
CA ASN A 168 -18.79 16.79 22.76
C ASN A 168 -18.20 15.42 22.31
N THR A 169 -17.32 15.40 21.30
CA THR A 169 -16.72 14.14 20.81
C THR A 169 -16.03 13.36 21.92
N TYR A 170 -15.23 14.02 22.78
CA TYR A 170 -14.49 13.33 23.84
C TYR A 170 -15.41 12.61 24.82
N ASP A 171 -16.49 13.27 25.25
CA ASP A 171 -17.43 12.71 26.22
C ASP A 171 -18.18 11.51 25.66
N ILE A 172 -18.57 11.58 24.38
CA ILE A 172 -19.19 10.45 23.68
C ILE A 172 -18.23 9.26 23.61
N LEU A 173 -16.96 9.48 23.26
CA LEU A 173 -15.98 8.38 23.20
C LEU A 173 -15.70 7.78 24.58
N LYS A 174 -15.74 8.60 25.63
CA LYS A 174 -15.62 8.14 27.02
C LYS A 174 -16.80 7.25 27.42
N GLU A 175 -18.03 7.68 27.12
CA GLU A 175 -19.25 6.90 27.35
C GLU A 175 -19.20 5.57 26.59
N LEU A 176 -18.81 5.58 25.32
CA LEU A 176 -18.69 4.36 24.51
C LEU A 176 -17.62 3.40 25.06
N LYS A 177 -16.50 3.92 25.55
CA LYS A 177 -15.48 3.11 26.22
C LYS A 177 -16.06 2.38 27.43
N GLU A 178 -16.84 3.06 28.25
CA GLU A 178 -17.47 2.48 29.44
C GLU A 178 -18.51 1.41 29.04
N ASN A 179 -19.43 1.76 28.13
CA ASN A 179 -20.52 0.89 27.68
C ASN A 179 -20.05 -0.39 26.96
N PHE A 180 -18.90 -0.36 26.29
CA PHE A 180 -18.37 -1.50 25.52
C PHE A 180 -17.16 -2.19 26.15
N SER A 181 -16.75 -1.78 27.36
CA SER A 181 -15.59 -2.33 28.08
C SER A 181 -15.68 -3.84 28.37
N ASN A 182 -16.89 -4.38 28.49
CA ASN A 182 -17.12 -5.82 28.67
C ASN A 182 -16.86 -6.66 27.40
N PHE A 183 -16.84 -6.02 26.22
CA PHE A 183 -16.67 -6.71 24.94
C PHE A 183 -15.26 -6.51 24.36
N PHE A 184 -14.68 -5.32 24.57
CA PHE A 184 -13.42 -4.95 23.95
C PHE A 184 -12.48 -4.27 24.95
N LYS A 185 -11.18 -4.43 24.72
CA LYS A 185 -10.17 -3.59 25.36
C LYS A 185 -10.17 -2.22 24.67
N ILE A 186 -10.78 -1.21 25.30
CA ILE A 186 -10.92 0.12 24.71
C ILE A 186 -9.97 1.12 25.38
N TYR A 187 -9.14 1.75 24.55
CA TYR A 187 -8.30 2.89 24.91
C TYR A 187 -8.90 4.18 24.39
N LEU A 188 -8.80 5.24 25.17
CA LEU A 188 -9.18 6.60 24.78
C LEU A 188 -7.98 7.51 25.04
N LEU A 189 -7.47 8.11 23.98
CA LEU A 189 -6.36 9.07 24.00
C LEU A 189 -6.86 10.46 23.60
N LYS A 190 -6.26 11.49 24.19
CA LYS A 190 -6.30 12.85 23.64
C LYS A 190 -5.04 13.06 22.81
N GLN A 191 -5.22 13.48 21.56
CA GLN A 191 -4.15 13.64 20.59
C GLN A 191 -3.17 14.74 21.06
N THR A 192 -1.88 14.42 21.09
CA THR A 192 -0.86 15.39 21.55
C THR A 192 -0.49 16.44 20.49
N SER A 193 -0.76 16.13 19.22
CA SER A 193 -0.50 17.03 18.10
C SER A 193 -1.72 17.19 17.19
N LYS A 194 -1.51 17.64 15.94
CA LYS A 194 -2.57 17.87 14.96
C LYS A 194 -2.50 16.87 13.80
N GLY A 195 -3.66 16.56 13.23
CA GLY A 195 -3.81 15.85 11.96
C GLY A 195 -3.96 14.34 12.11
N LYS A 196 -4.67 13.72 11.15
CA LYS A 196 -5.03 12.29 11.19
C LYS A 196 -3.82 11.38 11.37
N LYS A 197 -2.72 11.64 10.64
CA LYS A 197 -1.51 10.82 10.72
C LYS A 197 -0.98 10.69 12.15
N ASN A 198 -0.91 11.80 12.88
CA ASN A 198 -0.40 11.78 14.26
C ASN A 198 -1.35 10.99 15.18
N ALA A 199 -2.67 11.17 15.05
CA ALA A 199 -3.64 10.39 15.82
C ALA A 199 -3.50 8.88 15.56
N VAL A 200 -3.34 8.49 14.29
CA VAL A 200 -3.10 7.09 13.89
C VAL A 200 -1.81 6.54 14.53
N VAL A 201 -0.71 7.30 14.46
CA VAL A 201 0.59 6.88 15.01
C VAL A 201 0.56 6.76 16.54
N GLU A 202 -0.07 7.71 17.23
CA GLU A 202 -0.24 7.64 18.69
C GLU A 202 -1.08 6.43 19.10
N GLY A 203 -2.20 6.20 18.40
CA GLY A 203 -3.03 5.03 18.63
C GLY A 203 -2.27 3.72 18.42
N PHE A 204 -1.51 3.61 17.32
CA PHE A 204 -0.73 2.40 17.05
C PHE A 204 0.46 2.21 18.02
N ASN A 205 1.04 3.28 18.55
CA ASN A 205 2.13 3.18 19.52
C ASN A 205 1.70 2.53 20.85
N ILE A 206 0.46 2.75 21.30
CA ILE A 206 -0.06 2.13 22.54
C ILE A 206 -0.71 0.75 22.30
N SER A 207 -1.08 0.47 21.05
CA SER A 207 -1.71 -0.78 20.65
C SER A 207 -0.73 -1.95 20.67
N SER A 208 -1.23 -3.18 20.80
CA SER A 208 -0.48 -4.43 20.90
C SER A 208 -0.83 -5.49 19.83
N GLY A 209 -1.94 -5.35 19.09
CA GLY A 209 -2.41 -6.30 18.07
C GLY A 209 -1.50 -6.50 16.86
N GLU A 210 -1.45 -7.71 16.30
CA GLU A 210 -0.58 -8.04 15.16
C GLU A 210 -1.09 -7.49 13.82
N THR A 211 -2.40 -7.34 13.68
CA THR A 211 -3.05 -6.66 12.55
C THR A 211 -3.54 -5.30 12.99
N LEU A 212 -3.27 -4.29 12.18
CA LEU A 212 -3.56 -2.89 12.47
C LEU A 212 -4.54 -2.37 11.44
N ALA A 213 -5.66 -1.81 11.91
CA ALA A 213 -6.67 -1.19 11.08
C ALA A 213 -6.83 0.28 11.42
N ILE A 214 -6.91 1.11 10.39
CA ILE A 214 -7.33 2.51 10.48
C ILE A 214 -8.77 2.54 10.00
N ILE A 215 -9.69 3.05 10.83
CA ILE A 215 -11.09 3.26 10.44
C ILE A 215 -11.46 4.71 10.76
N ASP A 216 -12.02 5.42 9.78
CA ASP A 216 -12.49 6.80 9.99
C ASP A 216 -13.77 6.81 10.85
N SER A 217 -13.84 7.73 11.81
CA SER A 217 -14.97 7.87 12.75
C SER A 217 -16.28 8.34 12.12
N ASP A 218 -16.24 8.84 10.88
CA ASP A 218 -17.43 9.28 10.15
C ASP A 218 -18.16 8.12 9.45
N PHE A 219 -17.55 6.92 9.43
CA PHE A 219 -18.04 5.71 8.78
C PHE A 219 -18.60 5.94 7.37
N THR A 220 -17.98 6.86 6.63
CA THR A 220 -18.27 7.06 5.21
C THR A 220 -17.87 5.83 4.38
N VAL A 221 -16.93 5.03 4.85
CA VAL A 221 -16.69 3.67 4.35
C VAL A 221 -17.60 2.69 5.09
N ASP A 222 -18.26 1.81 4.35
CA ASP A 222 -19.11 0.78 4.95
C ASP A 222 -18.33 -0.08 5.95
N ILE A 223 -18.96 -0.33 7.09
CA ILE A 223 -18.34 -1.03 8.20
C ILE A 223 -18.21 -2.53 7.95
N ASP A 224 -19.14 -3.15 7.22
CA ASP A 224 -19.03 -4.58 6.88
C ASP A 224 -17.88 -4.78 5.87
N ASP A 225 -17.74 -3.87 4.92
CA ASP A 225 -16.62 -3.89 3.97
C ASP A 225 -15.27 -3.67 4.69
N SER A 226 -15.25 -2.79 5.70
CA SER A 226 -14.07 -2.56 6.55
C SER A 226 -13.71 -3.79 7.38
N ILE A 227 -14.70 -4.48 7.96
CA ILE A 227 -14.50 -5.74 8.69
C ILE A 227 -13.95 -6.82 7.76
N ALA A 228 -14.53 -6.98 6.57
CA ALA A 228 -14.06 -7.95 5.59
C ALA A 228 -12.62 -7.67 5.13
N ALA A 229 -12.27 -6.40 4.91
CA ALA A 229 -10.89 -5.97 4.63
C ALA A 229 -9.92 -6.31 5.77
N ILE A 230 -10.36 -6.15 7.02
CA ILE A 230 -9.58 -6.56 8.20
C ILE A 230 -9.32 -8.06 8.18
N MET A 231 -10.36 -8.86 7.97
CA MET A 231 -10.28 -10.32 7.94
C MET A 231 -9.41 -10.84 6.79
N GLU A 232 -9.33 -10.13 5.67
CA GLU A 232 -8.39 -10.50 4.61
C GLU A 232 -6.94 -10.19 5.01
N SER A 233 -6.71 -9.07 5.72
CA SER A 233 -5.38 -8.69 6.19
C SER A 233 -4.82 -9.66 7.24
N THR A 234 -5.66 -10.31 8.04
CA THR A 234 -5.20 -11.25 9.06
C THR A 234 -4.51 -12.49 8.46
N LYS A 235 -4.86 -12.85 7.22
CA LYS A 235 -4.32 -14.04 6.54
C LYS A 235 -2.86 -13.90 6.15
N ASN A 236 -2.34 -12.68 5.99
CA ASN A 236 -0.97 -12.47 5.51
C ASN A 236 -0.30 -11.22 6.09
N LYS A 237 0.88 -11.40 6.69
CA LYS A 237 1.63 -10.30 7.33
C LYS A 237 2.38 -9.38 6.36
N ASN A 238 2.50 -9.76 5.08
CA ASN A 238 3.24 -9.03 4.05
C ASN A 238 2.33 -8.32 3.04
N ILE A 239 1.07 -8.08 3.40
CA ILE A 239 0.13 -7.32 2.58
C ILE A 239 -0.26 -6.00 3.25
N LEU A 240 -0.54 -5.01 2.41
CA LEU A 240 -1.29 -3.81 2.73
C LEU A 240 -2.62 -3.91 2.01
N ILE A 241 -3.71 -3.92 2.78
CA ILE A 241 -5.06 -3.74 2.25
C ILE A 241 -5.32 -2.23 2.15
N ASN A 242 -5.40 -1.74 0.91
CA ASN A 242 -5.77 -0.37 0.58
C ASN A 242 -7.23 -0.35 0.12
N CYS A 243 -8.14 0.17 0.95
CA CYS A 243 -9.54 0.23 0.57
C CYS A 243 -9.75 1.23 -0.59
N ALA A 244 -10.69 0.93 -1.48
CA ALA A 244 -10.91 1.67 -2.71
C ALA A 244 -12.38 2.06 -2.89
N ARG A 245 -12.66 3.35 -2.71
CA ARG A 245 -14.03 3.92 -2.68
C ARG A 245 -14.63 4.13 -4.06
N THR A 246 -13.79 4.19 -5.11
CA THR A 246 -14.22 4.51 -6.48
C THR A 246 -14.66 3.29 -7.30
N THR A 247 -14.88 2.15 -6.64
CA THR A 247 -15.21 0.88 -7.32
C THR A 247 -16.71 0.68 -7.48
N PHE A 248 -17.50 1.05 -6.47
CA PHE A 248 -18.96 0.97 -6.51
C PHE A 248 -19.58 2.32 -6.86
N PRO A 249 -20.83 2.35 -7.37
CA PRO A 249 -21.58 3.58 -7.51
C PRO A 249 -21.62 4.31 -6.17
N MET A 250 -21.16 5.55 -6.17
CA MET A 250 -21.13 6.38 -4.98
C MET A 250 -22.51 6.96 -4.71
N GLU A 251 -22.87 7.07 -3.43
CA GLU A 251 -24.06 7.82 -3.04
C GLU A 251 -23.94 9.28 -3.48
N LYS A 252 -25.09 9.92 -3.76
CA LYS A 252 -25.12 11.36 -4.08
C LYS A 252 -24.45 12.14 -2.96
N ASP A 253 -23.67 13.16 -3.34
CA ASP A 253 -22.93 14.04 -2.43
C ASP A 253 -21.83 13.39 -1.56
N ALA A 254 -21.56 12.09 -1.72
CA ALA A 254 -20.46 11.43 -1.03
C ALA A 254 -19.09 12.03 -1.36
N MET A 255 -18.91 12.55 -2.58
CA MET A 255 -17.72 13.28 -2.96
C MET A 255 -18.02 14.33 -4.02
N ARG A 256 -17.48 15.53 -3.84
CA ARG A 256 -17.51 16.59 -4.86
C ARG A 256 -16.75 16.12 -6.11
N TRP A 257 -17.27 16.42 -7.29
CA TRP A 257 -16.69 16.00 -8.57
C TRP A 257 -15.19 16.31 -8.73
N ALA A 258 -14.73 17.50 -8.33
CA ALA A 258 -13.31 17.86 -8.39
C ALA A 258 -12.43 16.97 -7.49
N ASN A 259 -12.94 16.55 -6.33
CA ASN A 259 -12.23 15.63 -5.43
C ASN A 259 -12.17 14.22 -6.03
N TYR A 260 -13.24 13.78 -6.72
CA TYR A 260 -13.26 12.51 -7.43
C TYR A 260 -12.18 12.48 -8.52
N ILE A 261 -12.13 13.50 -9.37
CA ILE A 261 -11.11 13.62 -10.42
C ILE A 261 -9.72 13.67 -9.81
N GLY A 262 -9.51 14.53 -8.81
CA GLY A 262 -8.22 14.62 -8.11
C GLY A 262 -7.76 13.26 -7.59
N ASN A 263 -8.64 12.52 -6.91
CA ASN A 263 -8.32 11.18 -6.40
C ASN A 263 -8.00 10.18 -7.51
N ARG A 264 -8.73 10.20 -8.63
CA ARG A 264 -8.45 9.33 -9.78
C ARG A 264 -7.10 9.67 -10.42
N LEU A 265 -6.78 10.96 -10.58
CA LEU A 265 -5.49 11.40 -11.10
C LEU A 265 -4.35 10.97 -10.16
N PHE A 266 -4.48 11.18 -8.86
CA PHE A 266 -3.50 10.70 -7.89
C PHE A 266 -3.36 9.19 -7.92
N ALA A 267 -4.44 8.42 -8.00
CA ALA A 267 -4.39 6.97 -8.11
C ALA A 267 -3.59 6.51 -9.35
N VAL A 268 -3.79 7.16 -10.50
CA VAL A 268 -3.00 6.91 -11.73
C VAL A 268 -1.53 7.29 -11.52
N PHE A 269 -1.25 8.47 -10.96
CA PHE A 269 0.13 8.90 -10.71
C PHE A 269 0.86 7.96 -9.76
N LEU A 270 0.24 7.59 -8.63
CA LEU A 270 0.80 6.64 -7.69
C LEU A 270 1.05 5.30 -8.40
N SER A 271 0.12 4.83 -9.22
CA SER A 271 0.27 3.58 -9.95
C SER A 271 1.53 3.54 -10.82
N ILE A 272 1.81 4.65 -11.50
CA ILE A 272 3.04 4.84 -12.30
C ILE A 272 4.27 4.86 -11.39
N LEU A 273 4.23 5.63 -10.30
CA LEU A 273 5.36 5.80 -9.39
C LEU A 273 5.80 4.50 -8.71
N ILE A 274 4.83 3.72 -8.21
CA ILE A 274 5.12 2.49 -7.46
C ILE A 274 5.19 1.25 -8.34
N ASN A 275 4.92 1.38 -9.65
CA ASN A 275 4.89 0.30 -10.62
C ASN A 275 3.83 -0.79 -10.31
N LYS A 276 2.68 -0.38 -9.78
CA LYS A 276 1.59 -1.26 -9.35
C LYS A 276 0.25 -0.52 -9.44
N PRO A 277 -0.82 -1.12 -9.98
CA PRO A 277 -2.11 -0.45 -10.04
C PRO A 277 -2.65 -0.16 -8.63
N VAL A 278 -3.05 1.09 -8.41
CA VAL A 278 -3.74 1.61 -7.24
C VAL A 278 -5.03 2.25 -7.75
N SER A 279 -6.18 1.83 -7.22
CA SER A 279 -7.49 2.33 -7.67
C SER A 279 -7.99 3.53 -6.86
N ASP A 280 -7.47 3.72 -5.65
CA ASP A 280 -7.77 4.85 -4.76
C ASP A 280 -6.52 5.16 -3.93
N SER A 281 -6.09 6.42 -3.92
CA SER A 281 -4.89 6.85 -3.19
C SER A 281 -5.17 7.46 -1.82
N LEU A 282 -6.42 7.86 -1.57
CA LEU A 282 -6.81 8.73 -0.46
C LEU A 282 -7.90 8.13 0.43
N CYS A 283 -8.20 6.84 0.28
CA CYS A 283 -9.12 6.17 1.20
C CYS A 283 -8.46 6.06 2.57
N GLY A 284 -9.10 6.64 3.58
CA GLY A 284 -8.54 6.67 4.92
C GLY A 284 -8.55 5.32 5.66
N THR A 285 -9.34 4.35 5.19
CA THR A 285 -9.40 3.00 5.72
C THR A 285 -8.29 2.14 5.11
N LYS A 286 -7.39 1.63 5.95
CA LYS A 286 -6.26 0.78 5.55
C LYS A 286 -6.01 -0.27 6.62
N VAL A 287 -5.60 -1.46 6.19
CA VAL A 287 -5.26 -2.56 7.10
C VAL A 287 -3.90 -3.14 6.72
N PHE A 288 -3.03 -3.33 7.71
CA PHE A 288 -1.69 -3.87 7.52
C PHE A 288 -1.13 -4.47 8.81
N SER A 289 -0.02 -5.19 8.71
CA SER A 289 0.59 -5.84 9.87
C SER A 289 1.38 -4.87 10.78
N ARG A 290 1.47 -5.21 12.06
CA ARG A 290 2.37 -4.54 13.01
C ARG A 290 3.84 -4.65 12.59
N LYS A 291 4.23 -5.73 11.91
CA LYS A 291 5.57 -5.88 11.30
C LYS A 291 5.86 -4.71 10.36
N PHE A 292 4.90 -4.38 9.50
CA PHE A 292 5.03 -3.25 8.58
C PHE A 292 5.03 -1.90 9.30
N PHE A 293 4.17 -1.70 10.31
CA PHE A 293 4.19 -0.47 11.13
C PHE A 293 5.56 -0.21 11.79
N LYS A 294 6.15 -1.25 12.40
CA LYS A 294 7.49 -1.18 13.03
C LYS A 294 8.58 -0.88 12.00
N LEU A 295 8.46 -1.42 10.79
CA LEU A 295 9.38 -1.13 9.69
C LEU A 295 9.31 0.35 9.27
N MET A 296 8.10 0.88 9.09
CA MET A 296 7.88 2.31 8.79
C MET A 296 8.42 3.21 9.91
N LYS A 297 8.24 2.82 11.18
CA LYS A 297 8.79 3.56 12.32
C LYS A 297 10.32 3.56 12.31
N LYS A 298 10.96 2.41 12.02
CA LYS A 298 12.41 2.30 11.89
C LYS A 298 12.95 3.17 10.74
N ASN A 299 12.20 3.32 9.66
CA ASN A 299 12.56 4.17 8.52
C ASN A 299 12.33 5.67 8.79
N GLY A 300 11.77 6.05 9.94
CA GLY A 300 11.43 7.45 10.27
C GLY A 300 10.23 8.00 9.48
N SER A 301 9.46 7.14 8.81
CA SER A 301 8.41 7.55 7.87
C SER A 301 7.24 8.25 8.57
N TRP A 302 6.96 7.89 9.83
CA TRP A 302 5.90 8.49 10.63
C TRP A 302 6.21 9.92 11.08
N ASP A 303 7.49 10.24 11.24
CA ASP A 303 7.97 11.56 11.68
C ASP A 303 8.03 12.57 10.51
N SER A 304 8.03 12.08 9.27
CA SER A 304 8.06 12.89 8.06
C SER A 304 6.84 13.80 7.96
N LYS A 305 7.03 15.12 7.86
CA LYS A 305 5.96 16.11 7.69
C LYS A 305 5.44 16.24 6.24
N SER A 306 5.98 15.44 5.32
CA SER A 306 5.70 15.57 3.88
C SER A 306 4.26 15.22 3.50
N ASP A 307 3.70 14.17 4.12
CA ASP A 307 2.30 13.78 3.98
C ASP A 307 1.55 14.06 5.30
N PRO A 308 0.61 15.02 5.34
CA PRO A 308 -0.15 15.34 6.54
C PRO A 308 -1.22 14.29 6.88
N PHE A 309 -1.67 13.47 5.92
CA PHE A 309 -2.73 12.48 6.12
C PHE A 309 -2.17 11.10 6.48
N GLY A 310 -1.02 10.76 5.89
CA GLY A 310 -0.30 9.50 6.11
C GLY A 310 -0.63 8.41 5.10
N ASP A 311 -1.66 8.58 4.27
CA ASP A 311 -2.09 7.62 3.26
C ASP A 311 -1.01 7.35 2.20
N PHE A 312 -0.35 8.40 1.71
CA PHE A 312 0.73 8.28 0.72
C PHE A 312 1.96 7.68 1.39
N THR A 313 2.29 8.10 2.62
CA THR A 313 3.39 7.50 3.38
C THR A 313 3.23 5.99 3.50
N ILE A 314 2.03 5.50 3.83
CA ILE A 314 1.75 4.06 3.94
C ILE A 314 1.94 3.35 2.60
N ILE A 315 1.37 3.89 1.51
CA ILE A 315 1.45 3.28 0.18
C ILE A 315 2.90 3.25 -0.33
N PHE A 316 3.62 4.35 -0.18
CA PHE A 316 5.00 4.45 -0.63
C PHE A 316 5.96 3.60 0.18
N GLU A 317 5.82 3.54 1.49
CA GLU A 317 6.60 2.62 2.33
C GLU A 317 6.30 1.17 1.98
N ALA A 318 5.03 0.84 1.70
CA ALA A 318 4.67 -0.51 1.29
C ALA A 318 5.38 -0.87 -0.02
N ALA A 319 5.37 0.03 -1.00
CA ALA A 319 6.09 -0.16 -2.25
C ALA A 319 7.61 -0.32 -2.02
N ASN A 320 8.24 0.60 -1.29
CA ASN A 320 9.69 0.61 -1.03
C ASN A 320 10.17 -0.66 -0.32
N ASN A 321 9.38 -1.18 0.61
CA ASN A 321 9.72 -2.36 1.40
C ASN A 321 9.18 -3.67 0.81
N ASN A 322 8.69 -3.64 -0.43
CA ASN A 322 8.12 -4.81 -1.13
C ASN A 322 6.96 -5.47 -0.36
N ILE A 323 6.15 -4.69 0.33
CA ILE A 323 4.86 -5.12 0.87
C ILE A 323 3.86 -5.14 -0.28
N LYS A 324 3.09 -6.22 -0.39
CA LYS A 324 2.11 -6.38 -1.46
C LYS A 324 0.90 -5.50 -1.18
N ILE A 325 0.65 -4.55 -2.07
CA ILE A 325 -0.54 -3.68 -2.00
C ILE A 325 -1.67 -4.37 -2.74
N LEU A 326 -2.78 -4.59 -2.04
CA LEU A 326 -4.04 -5.09 -2.58
C LEU A 326 -5.09 -3.98 -2.48
N ASN A 327 -5.78 -3.70 -3.60
CA ASN A 327 -6.91 -2.78 -3.57
C ASN A 327 -8.15 -3.59 -3.16
N TYR A 328 -8.79 -3.19 -2.07
CA TYR A 328 -10.01 -3.82 -1.58
C TYR A 328 -11.21 -2.91 -1.88
N PRO A 329 -12.17 -3.33 -2.72
CA PRO A 329 -13.29 -2.47 -3.07
C PRO A 329 -14.22 -2.28 -1.86
N VAL A 330 -14.63 -1.06 -1.61
CA VAL A 330 -15.53 -0.73 -0.49
C VAL A 330 -16.63 0.22 -0.95
N ARG A 331 -17.82 0.09 -0.36
CA ARG A 331 -18.94 1.03 -0.52
C ARG A 331 -18.63 2.31 0.24
N TYR A 332 -18.99 3.44 -0.37
CA TYR A 332 -18.70 4.78 0.16
C TYR A 332 -19.96 5.65 0.14
N TYR A 333 -20.33 6.11 1.33
CA TYR A 333 -21.56 6.83 1.63
C TYR A 333 -21.30 8.32 1.86
N ALA A 334 -22.37 9.11 1.75
CA ALA A 334 -22.33 10.50 2.14
C ALA A 334 -22.14 10.63 3.66
N ARG A 335 -21.34 11.62 4.04
CA ARG A 335 -21.10 11.91 5.45
C ARG A 335 -22.40 12.37 6.11
N LYS A 336 -22.76 11.75 7.24
CA LYS A 336 -23.98 12.10 7.99
C LYS A 336 -23.85 13.38 8.82
N SER A 337 -22.69 13.62 9.42
CA SER A 337 -22.41 14.79 10.26
C SER A 337 -20.97 15.26 10.14
N GLY A 338 -20.75 16.57 10.35
CA GLY A 338 -19.43 17.21 10.34
C GLY A 338 -18.96 17.68 8.97
N ALA A 339 -18.04 18.65 8.95
CA ALA A 339 -17.47 19.20 7.71
C ALA A 339 -16.11 18.55 7.37
N PRO A 340 -15.74 18.42 6.08
CA PRO A 340 -14.42 17.93 5.70
C PRO A 340 -13.31 18.84 6.23
N ASN A 341 -12.34 18.27 6.95
CA ASN A 341 -11.22 19.00 7.55
C ASN A 341 -10.04 19.22 6.57
N ILE A 342 -10.29 19.23 5.24
CA ILE A 342 -9.26 19.17 4.20
C ILE A 342 -9.34 20.38 3.26
N SER A 343 -8.20 21.03 3.01
CA SER A 343 -8.07 22.09 2.00
C SER A 343 -7.59 21.50 0.67
N ARG A 344 -8.54 21.29 -0.25
CA ARG A 344 -8.31 20.56 -1.51
C ARG A 344 -7.08 21.00 -2.30
N TRP A 345 -6.84 22.31 -2.41
CA TRP A 345 -5.77 22.86 -3.25
C TRP A 345 -4.42 22.84 -2.55
N VAL A 346 -4.39 23.34 -1.31
CA VAL A 346 -3.16 23.39 -0.51
C VAL A 346 -2.66 21.99 -0.22
N ASP A 347 -3.56 21.08 0.14
CA ASP A 347 -3.19 19.71 0.45
C ASP A 347 -2.89 18.90 -0.82
N GLY A 348 -3.59 19.17 -1.93
CA GLY A 348 -3.23 18.62 -3.24
C GLY A 348 -1.81 18.98 -3.69
N LEU A 349 -1.38 20.23 -3.49
CA LEU A 349 -0.01 20.67 -3.80
C LEU A 349 1.05 19.97 -2.92
N LYS A 350 0.76 19.77 -1.63
CA LYS A 350 1.64 18.99 -0.73
C LYS A 350 1.82 17.56 -1.26
N LEU A 351 0.72 16.90 -1.65
CA LEU A 351 0.74 15.54 -2.18
C LEU A 351 1.48 15.46 -3.52
N LEU A 352 1.31 16.45 -4.41
CA LEU A 352 2.07 16.54 -5.66
C LEU A 352 3.59 16.67 -5.41
N LYS A 353 4.00 17.45 -4.40
CA LYS A 353 5.42 17.55 -4.01
C LYS A 353 5.97 16.20 -3.54
N VAL A 354 5.18 15.42 -2.78
CA VAL A 354 5.56 14.04 -2.42
C VAL A 354 5.72 13.19 -3.68
N CYS A 355 4.72 13.19 -4.58
CA CYS A 355 4.80 12.46 -5.85
C CYS A 355 6.04 12.83 -6.68
N TRP A 356 6.41 14.11 -6.74
CA TRP A 356 7.59 14.58 -7.47
C TRP A 356 8.89 14.00 -6.91
N ASN A 357 9.07 14.04 -5.58
CA ASN A 357 10.24 13.47 -4.92
C ASN A 357 10.35 11.96 -5.21
N TYR A 358 9.21 11.26 -5.21
CA TYR A 358 9.14 9.85 -5.56
C TYR A 358 9.38 9.62 -7.06
N MET A 359 9.02 10.56 -7.94
CA MET A 359 9.25 10.40 -9.38
C MET A 359 10.74 10.37 -9.72
N ILE A 360 11.55 11.21 -9.07
CA ILE A 360 12.98 11.34 -9.36
C ILE A 360 13.87 10.33 -8.61
N SER A 361 13.38 9.72 -7.53
CA SER A 361 14.12 8.72 -6.74
C SER A 361 14.10 7.32 -7.38
N ASP A 362 15.04 6.44 -6.98
CA ASP A 362 15.01 5.02 -7.36
C ASP A 362 14.19 4.26 -6.31
N ILE A 363 13.01 3.77 -6.69
CA ILE A 363 12.01 3.10 -5.82
C ILE A 363 11.87 1.64 -6.18
#